data_AF-A8UMK5-F1
#
_entry.id   AF-A8UMK5-F1
#
_cell.length_a   1.000
_cell.length_b   1.000
_cell.length_c   1.000
_cell.angle_alpha   90.00
_cell.angle_beta   90.00
_cell.angle_gamma   90.00
#
_symmetry.space_group_name_H-M   'P 1'
#
loop_
_entity.id
_entity.type
_entity.pdbx_description
1 polymer ?
#
loop_
_entity_poly.entity_id
_entity_poly.type
_entity_poly.pdbx_seq_one_letter_code
_entity_poly.pdbx_strand_id
1 'polypeptide(L)'
;MKSEKIVVIGIAIGLVFGTIIGLAMNNLPLWIGVGLFLGAGVGVTFKLKKYPKIKWTLISIFSLLVLLISFGTWFINLLPIEEMKKDLTTSKVKDISYLSQNVIPKRGKILAVVTSTETMGNSGKSTGYELTELSRAYYVFEANGFEVDVASPLGGKPPIVIDDDDMGQFDYAFLNDSIAQYKTSHTIAVNNVKAEDYQAIFFVGGKGAMFDFPENKAIQDIVKMYYQSDKVVGAVCHGPAALVNVTLDNGRHLLENKTISSFTNKEELLLIPEAESIFPFLLQDKLAAQGAQFNEGAMYLNKVSHDKNLVTGQNPWSTWTLAETMVKQLGYTPKYREITGEENALKVLEIYETQGSKKAKELIEIMLVKENRPVDRLILASHSVIAAMQGKIGKSFSLIGLTSHAKSKSKN
;
A
#
# COMPACT_ATOMS: atom_id res chain seq x y z
N MET A 1 38.47 -53.58 36.21
CA MET A 1 37.89 -52.82 37.34
C MET A 1 37.08 -51.68 36.73
N LYS A 2 35.75 -51.80 36.67
CA LYS A 2 34.79 -51.27 37.67
C LYS A 2 34.97 -49.75 37.83
N SER A 3 34.11 -48.98 37.16
CA SER A 3 33.00 -48.20 37.75
C SER A 3 33.54 -46.92 38.42
N GLU A 4 32.99 -45.72 38.23
CA GLU A 4 31.57 -45.38 38.26
C GLU A 4 31.30 -44.14 37.40
N LYS A 5 30.15 -44.18 36.72
CA LYS A 5 29.42 -42.97 36.33
C LYS A 5 28.90 -42.35 37.62
N ILE A 6 29.29 -41.12 37.92
CA ILE A 6 28.55 -40.28 38.86
C ILE A 6 27.70 -39.32 38.02
N VAL A 7 26.44 -39.68 37.86
CA VAL A 7 25.37 -38.82 37.36
C VAL A 7 24.77 -38.14 38.59
N VAL A 8 24.88 -36.82 38.67
CA VAL A 8 24.11 -36.02 39.62
C VAL A 8 23.05 -35.27 38.82
N ILE A 9 21.79 -35.65 39.00
CA ILE A 9 20.61 -34.94 38.49
C ILE A 9 20.10 -34.08 39.64
N GLY A 10 20.16 -32.76 39.48
CA GLY A 10 19.47 -31.80 40.33
C GLY A 10 18.56 -30.95 39.45
N ILE A 11 17.25 -31.04 39.66
CA ILE A 11 16.24 -30.19 39.01
C ILE A 11 15.96 -29.02 39.96
N ALA A 12 16.24 -27.81 39.53
CA ALA A 12 15.78 -26.58 40.17
C ALA A 12 15.05 -25.75 39.11
N ILE A 13 13.74 -25.56 39.31
CA ILE A 13 12.86 -24.81 38.42
C ILE A 13 12.78 -23.37 38.95
N GLY A 14 13.26 -22.41 38.15
CA GLY A 14 13.12 -20.99 38.42
C GLY A 14 13.16 -20.20 37.11
N LEU A 15 12.01 -19.66 36.71
CA LEU A 15 11.82 -18.81 35.52
C LEU A 15 12.28 -17.38 35.82
N VAL A 16 13.35 -16.92 35.15
CA VAL A 16 13.71 -15.49 35.11
C VAL A 16 14.13 -15.12 33.69
N PHE A 17 13.38 -14.19 33.08
CA PHE A 17 13.71 -13.55 31.81
C PHE A 17 14.78 -12.48 32.04
N GLY A 18 15.93 -12.58 31.37
CA GLY A 18 16.95 -11.54 31.37
C GLY A 18 18.11 -11.82 30.42
N THR A 19 18.36 -10.91 29.48
CA THR A 19 19.55 -10.90 28.63
C THR A 19 20.74 -10.39 29.45
N ILE A 20 21.74 -11.24 29.71
CA ILE A 20 23.02 -10.82 30.31
C ILE A 20 24.11 -11.00 29.25
N ILE A 21 24.82 -9.92 28.90
CA ILE A 21 26.05 -9.99 28.09
C ILE A 21 27.19 -9.38 28.90
N GLY A 22 28.13 -10.23 29.32
CA GLY A 22 29.38 -9.82 29.98
C GLY A 22 30.55 -9.85 29.02
N LEU A 23 31.39 -8.81 29.04
CA LEU A 23 32.66 -8.72 28.32
C LEU A 23 33.81 -8.72 29.34
N ALA A 24 34.76 -9.66 29.22
CA ALA A 24 35.97 -9.66 30.03
C ALA A 24 37.22 -9.74 29.13
N MET A 25 38.16 -8.84 29.36
CA MET A 25 39.47 -8.83 28.72
C MET A 25 40.43 -9.75 29.50
N ASN A 26 41.05 -10.69 28.78
CA ASN A 26 42.08 -11.67 29.17
C ASN A 26 41.60 -13.08 29.59
N ASN A 27 41.97 -14.04 28.72
CA ASN A 27 42.14 -15.49 28.91
C ASN A 27 40.97 -16.33 29.49
N LEU A 28 39.88 -16.52 28.72
CA LEU A 28 39.05 -17.74 28.49
C LEU A 28 37.77 -17.34 27.66
N PRO A 29 36.99 -18.26 27.03
CA PRO A 29 36.28 -17.99 25.77
C PRO A 29 34.97 -17.18 25.87
N LEU A 30 34.59 -16.55 24.74
CA LEU A 30 33.36 -15.78 24.48
C LEU A 30 32.10 -16.68 24.54
N TRP A 31 31.01 -16.23 25.19
CA TRP A 31 29.69 -16.90 25.14
C TRP A 31 28.59 -15.90 24.84
N ILE A 32 27.67 -16.27 23.92
CA ILE A 32 26.48 -15.50 23.55
C ILE A 32 25.32 -16.48 23.43
N GLY A 33 24.25 -16.24 24.20
CA GLY A 33 23.03 -17.02 24.15
C GLY A 33 21.82 -16.11 24.01
N VAL A 34 21.05 -16.29 22.94
CA VAL A 34 19.65 -15.88 22.83
C VAL A 34 18.88 -17.14 22.46
N GLY A 35 18.04 -17.63 23.36
CA GLY A 35 17.19 -18.78 23.09
C GLY A 35 16.35 -19.19 24.29
N LEU A 36 15.06 -19.40 24.05
CA LEU A 36 14.22 -20.31 24.83
C LEU A 36 14.87 -21.70 24.77
N PHE A 37 15.28 -22.28 25.90
CA PHE A 37 15.92 -23.59 25.91
C PHE A 37 15.10 -24.64 26.67
N LEU A 38 14.58 -25.61 25.92
CA LEU A 38 14.74 -27.03 26.23
C LEU A 38 15.73 -27.58 25.18
N GLY A 39 16.98 -27.85 25.55
CA GLY A 39 17.95 -28.39 24.59
C GLY A 39 19.35 -28.59 25.16
N ALA A 40 19.87 -29.81 25.08
CA ALA A 40 21.25 -30.14 25.40
C ALA A 40 22.20 -29.61 24.30
N GLY A 41 23.19 -28.80 24.67
CA GLY A 41 24.19 -28.28 23.72
C GLY A 41 25.43 -29.17 23.63
N VAL A 42 25.68 -29.75 22.45
CA VAL A 42 26.98 -30.38 22.11
C VAL A 42 27.88 -29.28 21.53
N GLY A 43 28.91 -28.86 22.27
CA GLY A 43 29.86 -27.85 21.84
C GLY A 43 31.10 -28.46 21.16
N VAL A 44 31.27 -28.23 19.85
CA VAL A 44 32.51 -28.54 19.13
C VAL A 44 33.46 -27.35 19.26
N THR A 45 34.64 -27.55 19.85
CA THR A 45 35.67 -26.50 20.01
C THR A 45 36.67 -26.51 18.87
N PHE A 46 36.64 -25.49 18.00
CA PHE A 46 37.63 -25.30 16.93
C PHE A 46 38.85 -24.51 17.42
N LYS A 47 40.07 -25.06 17.29
CA LYS A 47 41.33 -24.36 17.60
C LYS A 47 41.68 -23.33 16.50
N LEU A 48 41.04 -22.16 16.52
CA LEU A 48 41.23 -21.08 15.53
C LEU A 48 42.56 -20.31 15.65
N LYS A 49 43.40 -20.59 16.65
CA LYS A 49 44.71 -19.92 16.84
C LYS A 49 45.69 -20.15 15.68
N LYS A 50 45.52 -21.25 14.93
CA LYS A 50 46.31 -21.59 13.74
C LYS A 50 45.83 -20.86 12.47
N TYR A 51 44.67 -20.19 12.51
CA TYR A 51 44.03 -19.55 11.37
C TYR A 51 43.57 -18.12 11.72
N PRO A 52 44.50 -17.16 11.90
CA PRO A 52 44.20 -15.81 12.37
C PRO A 52 43.24 -15.05 11.44
N LYS A 53 43.32 -15.28 10.12
CA LYS A 53 42.38 -14.71 9.14
C LYS A 53 40.94 -15.18 9.40
N ILE A 54 40.74 -16.49 9.58
CA ILE A 54 39.43 -17.09 9.86
C ILE A 54 38.86 -16.55 11.19
N LYS A 55 39.68 -16.41 12.22
CA LYS A 55 39.27 -15.84 13.52
C LYS A 55 38.72 -14.42 13.34
N TRP A 56 39.45 -13.54 12.67
CA TRP A 56 39.00 -12.15 12.46
C TRP A 56 37.78 -12.06 11.56
N THR A 57 37.69 -12.87 10.51
CA THR A 57 36.48 -12.96 9.67
C THR A 57 35.26 -13.36 10.49
N LEU A 58 35.37 -14.39 11.34
CA LEU A 58 34.26 -14.82 12.20
C LEU A 58 33.85 -13.74 13.21
N ILE A 59 34.82 -13.04 13.82
CA ILE A 59 34.54 -11.91 14.72
C ILE A 59 33.81 -10.79 13.97
N SER A 60 34.27 -10.41 12.78
CA SER A 60 33.63 -9.35 11.98
C SER A 60 32.20 -9.72 11.57
N ILE A 61 31.97 -10.96 11.11
CA ILE A 61 30.62 -11.46 10.79
C ILE A 61 29.75 -11.42 12.04
N PHE A 62 30.28 -11.88 13.17
CA PHE A 62 29.55 -11.92 14.42
C PHE A 62 29.18 -10.51 14.93
N SER A 63 30.12 -9.58 14.91
CA SER A 63 29.88 -8.18 15.28
C SER A 63 28.85 -7.53 14.36
N LEU A 64 28.91 -7.79 13.05
CA LEU A 64 27.91 -7.31 12.11
C LEU A 64 26.51 -7.88 12.42
N LEU A 65 26.42 -9.17 12.74
CA LEU A 65 25.16 -9.80 13.12
C LEU A 65 24.55 -9.14 14.37
N VAL A 66 25.35 -8.90 15.41
CA VAL A 66 24.90 -8.22 16.63
C VAL A 66 24.44 -6.80 16.34
N LEU A 67 25.17 -6.06 15.50
CA LEU A 67 24.77 -4.71 15.09
C LEU A 67 23.43 -4.73 14.34
N LEU A 68 23.23 -5.67 13.42
CA LEU A 68 21.99 -5.82 12.66
C LEU A 68 20.81 -6.18 13.55
N ILE A 69 20.97 -7.10 14.49
CA ILE A 69 19.93 -7.48 15.46
C ILE A 69 19.59 -6.31 16.38
N SER A 70 20.61 -5.61 16.87
CA SER A 70 20.42 -4.44 17.76
C SER A 70 19.69 -3.32 17.03
N PHE A 71 20.09 -3.03 15.78
CA PHE A 71 19.43 -2.06 14.92
C PHE A 71 17.98 -2.47 14.62
N GLY A 72 17.75 -3.72 14.23
CA GLY A 72 16.40 -4.23 13.95
C GLY A 72 15.48 -4.12 15.16
N THR A 73 15.96 -4.51 16.34
CA THR A 73 15.19 -4.38 17.59
C THR A 73 14.87 -2.92 17.92
N TRP A 74 15.84 -2.03 17.76
CA TRP A 74 15.64 -0.60 17.96
C TRP A 74 14.67 0.01 16.94
N PHE A 75 14.76 -0.39 15.67
CA PHE A 75 13.89 0.07 14.60
C PHE A 75 12.45 -0.39 14.80
N ILE A 76 12.24 -1.66 15.17
CA ILE A 76 10.91 -2.21 15.52
C ILE A 76 10.28 -1.41 16.67
N ASN A 77 11.06 -0.99 17.65
CA ASN A 77 10.57 -0.14 18.74
C ASN A 77 10.06 1.24 18.24
N LEU A 78 10.44 1.72 17.06
CA LEU A 78 9.88 2.97 16.51
C LEU A 78 8.43 2.80 16.03
N LEU A 79 8.02 1.57 15.73
CA LEU A 79 6.73 1.24 15.15
C LEU A 79 5.61 1.24 16.21
N PRO A 80 4.36 1.55 15.81
CA PRO A 80 3.22 1.59 16.70
C PRO A 80 2.62 0.18 16.91
N ILE A 81 3.42 -0.78 17.39
CA ILE A 81 3.04 -2.22 17.44
C ILE A 81 1.74 -2.45 18.23
N GLU A 82 1.49 -1.69 19.30
CA GLU A 82 0.25 -1.81 20.08
C GLU A 82 -0.98 -1.27 19.33
N GLU A 83 -0.83 -0.19 18.58
CA GLU A 83 -1.90 0.35 17.73
C GLU A 83 -2.19 -0.61 16.58
N MET A 84 -1.16 -1.25 16.01
CA MET A 84 -1.28 -2.31 15.00
C MET A 84 -1.97 -3.58 15.53
N LYS A 85 -2.01 -3.81 16.85
CA LYS A 85 -2.75 -4.93 17.45
C LYS A 85 -4.25 -4.68 17.55
N LYS A 86 -4.73 -3.46 17.24
CA LYS A 86 -6.16 -3.18 17.23
C LYS A 86 -6.80 -4.03 16.14
N ASP A 87 -7.62 -4.98 16.55
CA ASP A 87 -8.32 -5.86 15.62
C ASP A 87 -9.37 -5.04 14.84
N LEU A 88 -9.05 -4.76 13.58
CA LEU A 88 -9.94 -4.09 12.64
C LEU A 88 -10.77 -5.08 11.84
N THR A 89 -10.52 -6.39 11.94
CA THR A 89 -11.16 -7.42 11.11
C THR A 89 -12.67 -7.50 11.33
N THR A 90 -13.14 -7.06 12.50
CA THR A 90 -14.57 -7.02 12.84
C THR A 90 -15.27 -5.70 12.47
N SER A 91 -14.59 -4.78 11.79
CA SER A 91 -15.14 -3.47 11.42
C SER A 91 -16.42 -3.60 10.60
N LYS A 92 -17.43 -2.75 10.86
CA LYS A 92 -18.70 -2.73 10.13
C LYS A 92 -19.07 -1.31 9.72
N VAL A 93 -19.80 -1.18 8.61
CA VAL A 93 -20.29 0.10 8.07
C VAL A 93 -20.97 0.97 9.13
N LYS A 94 -21.82 0.37 9.97
CA LYS A 94 -22.56 1.08 11.03
C LYS A 94 -21.66 1.76 12.07
N ASP A 95 -20.45 1.23 12.28
CA ASP A 95 -19.51 1.70 13.30
C ASP A 95 -18.61 2.83 12.75
N ILE A 96 -18.72 3.16 11.47
CA ILE A 96 -17.97 4.23 10.80
C ILE A 96 -18.88 5.45 10.68
N SER A 97 -18.63 6.49 11.47
CA SER A 97 -19.46 7.72 11.50
C SER A 97 -19.61 8.38 10.14
N TYR A 98 -18.56 8.36 9.31
CA TYR A 98 -18.58 8.87 7.94
C TYR A 98 -19.66 8.21 7.07
N LEU A 99 -19.97 6.93 7.31
CA LEU A 99 -20.98 6.18 6.57
C LEU A 99 -22.34 6.20 7.26
N SER A 100 -22.38 6.17 8.59
CA SER A 100 -23.63 5.97 9.34
C SER A 100 -24.35 7.25 9.81
N GLN A 101 -23.65 8.39 9.91
CA GLN A 101 -24.22 9.64 10.42
C GLN A 101 -24.39 10.69 9.32
N ASN A 102 -25.36 11.60 9.45
CA ASN A 102 -25.62 12.68 8.48
C ASN A 102 -25.68 12.15 7.03
N VAL A 103 -26.50 11.12 6.81
CA VAL A 103 -26.62 10.42 5.52
C VAL A 103 -27.13 11.39 4.45
N ILE A 104 -26.41 11.44 3.32
CA ILE A 104 -26.76 12.26 2.17
C ILE A 104 -27.87 11.58 1.36
N PRO A 105 -28.93 12.30 0.92
CA PRO A 105 -29.96 11.73 0.05
C PRO A 105 -29.37 11.15 -1.24
N LYS A 106 -30.04 10.12 -1.81
CA LYS A 106 -29.59 9.50 -3.06
C LYS A 106 -29.50 10.52 -4.20
N ARG A 107 -28.39 10.48 -4.93
CA ARG A 107 -28.04 11.36 -6.06
C ARG A 107 -27.98 10.63 -7.40
N GLY A 108 -28.03 9.31 -7.40
CA GLY A 108 -27.97 8.45 -8.59
C GLY A 108 -26.86 7.42 -8.47
N LYS A 109 -26.31 6.95 -9.61
CA LYS A 109 -25.37 5.81 -9.63
C LYS A 109 -23.99 6.14 -10.20
N ILE A 110 -22.98 5.43 -9.69
CA ILE A 110 -21.63 5.36 -10.23
C ILE A 110 -21.32 3.90 -10.58
N LEU A 111 -20.69 3.67 -11.72
CA LEU A 111 -20.23 2.34 -12.13
C LEU A 111 -18.74 2.17 -11.76
N ALA A 112 -18.43 1.28 -10.82
CA ALA A 112 -17.07 0.83 -10.58
C ALA A 112 -16.75 -0.36 -11.49
N VAL A 113 -15.60 -0.34 -12.16
CA VAL A 113 -15.16 -1.42 -13.05
C VAL A 113 -13.87 -2.03 -12.50
N VAL A 114 -13.87 -3.35 -12.32
CA VAL A 114 -12.74 -4.16 -11.86
C VAL A 114 -12.32 -5.15 -12.95
N THR A 115 -11.06 -5.60 -12.92
CA THR A 115 -10.55 -6.63 -13.84
C THR A 115 -11.19 -8.00 -13.60
N SER A 116 -11.27 -8.83 -14.63
CA SER A 116 -11.61 -10.26 -14.55
C SER A 116 -10.35 -11.15 -14.62
N THR A 117 -9.16 -10.57 -14.74
CA THR A 117 -7.90 -11.30 -14.94
C THR A 117 -7.29 -11.77 -13.63
N GLU A 118 -7.07 -13.09 -13.49
CA GLU A 118 -6.56 -13.70 -12.26
C GLU A 118 -5.06 -14.05 -12.30
N THR A 119 -4.42 -13.98 -13.47
CA THR A 119 -3.00 -14.34 -13.65
C THR A 119 -2.27 -13.29 -14.48
N MET A 120 -1.05 -12.92 -14.07
CA MET A 120 -0.21 -11.97 -14.80
C MET A 120 0.44 -12.64 -16.01
N GLY A 121 -0.21 -12.55 -17.17
CA GLY A 121 0.26 -13.11 -18.44
C GLY A 121 0.60 -14.59 -18.32
N ASN A 122 1.76 -14.99 -18.83
CA ASN A 122 2.27 -16.36 -18.74
C ASN A 122 3.16 -16.62 -17.51
N SER A 123 3.23 -15.69 -16.55
CA SER A 123 4.14 -15.82 -15.40
C SER A 123 3.70 -16.84 -14.35
N GLY A 124 2.43 -17.26 -14.38
CA GLY A 124 1.83 -18.11 -13.35
C GLY A 124 1.59 -17.43 -11.99
N LYS A 125 1.91 -16.13 -11.86
CA LYS A 125 1.64 -15.35 -10.63
C LYS A 125 0.20 -14.82 -10.66
N SER A 126 -0.51 -14.99 -9.54
CA SER A 126 -1.88 -14.50 -9.40
C SER A 126 -1.97 -12.98 -9.38
N THR A 127 -3.12 -12.44 -9.81
CA THR A 127 -3.48 -11.03 -9.72
C THR A 127 -5.00 -10.86 -9.68
N GLY A 128 -5.46 -9.62 -9.73
CA GLY A 128 -6.85 -9.23 -9.66
C GLY A 128 -6.97 -7.72 -9.57
N TYR A 129 -8.12 -7.24 -9.10
CA TYR A 129 -8.28 -5.84 -8.73
C TYR A 129 -7.78 -5.60 -7.31
N GLU A 130 -7.37 -4.37 -7.03
CA GLU A 130 -6.86 -3.99 -5.71
C GLU A 130 -8.02 -3.65 -4.76
N LEU A 131 -8.15 -4.39 -3.65
CA LEU A 131 -9.29 -4.25 -2.74
C LEU A 131 -9.41 -2.82 -2.23
N THR A 132 -8.32 -2.24 -1.74
CA THR A 132 -8.30 -0.92 -1.08
C THR A 132 -8.68 0.20 -2.03
N GLU A 133 -8.38 0.07 -3.32
CA GLU A 133 -8.79 1.02 -4.35
C GLU A 133 -10.31 0.98 -4.58
N LEU A 134 -10.92 -0.21 -4.58
CA LEU A 134 -12.37 -0.35 -4.70
C LEU A 134 -13.10 0.08 -3.43
N SER A 135 -12.74 -0.48 -2.26
CA SER A 135 -13.44 -0.28 -0.99
C SER A 135 -13.48 1.19 -0.58
N ARG A 136 -12.36 1.90 -0.69
CA ARG A 136 -12.24 3.29 -0.29
C ARG A 136 -13.03 4.20 -1.23
N ALA A 137 -12.91 4.01 -2.55
CA ALA A 137 -13.70 4.77 -3.52
C ALA A 137 -15.20 4.48 -3.38
N TYR A 138 -15.59 3.21 -3.22
CA TYR A 138 -16.97 2.78 -2.99
C TYR A 138 -17.59 3.54 -1.82
N TYR A 139 -16.88 3.61 -0.69
CA TYR A 139 -17.38 4.30 0.50
C TYR A 139 -17.35 5.82 0.40
N VAL A 140 -16.44 6.42 -0.37
CA VAL A 140 -16.55 7.86 -0.70
C VAL A 140 -17.83 8.12 -1.50
N PHE A 141 -18.12 7.31 -2.52
CA PHE A 141 -19.30 7.49 -3.35
C PHE A 141 -20.61 7.29 -2.56
N GLU A 142 -20.72 6.18 -1.81
CA GLU A 142 -21.89 5.88 -0.97
C GLU A 142 -22.12 6.94 0.10
N ALA A 143 -21.07 7.39 0.81
CA ALA A 143 -21.19 8.46 1.81
C ALA A 143 -21.69 9.78 1.22
N ASN A 144 -21.46 9.99 -0.08
CA ASN A 144 -21.88 11.15 -0.84
C ASN A 144 -23.21 10.98 -1.58
N GLY A 145 -23.96 9.91 -1.29
CA GLY A 145 -25.30 9.68 -1.81
C GLY A 145 -25.33 8.98 -3.18
N PHE A 146 -24.22 8.46 -3.68
CA PHE A 146 -24.19 7.69 -4.92
C PHE A 146 -24.24 6.21 -4.64
N GLU A 147 -25.16 5.51 -5.29
CA GLU A 147 -25.19 4.05 -5.28
C GLU A 147 -24.11 3.52 -6.24
N VAL A 148 -23.27 2.59 -5.77
CA VAL A 148 -22.19 2.05 -6.60
C VAL A 148 -22.55 0.67 -7.12
N ASP A 149 -22.67 0.49 -8.43
CA ASP A 149 -22.72 -0.84 -9.03
C ASP A 149 -21.31 -1.26 -9.46
N VAL A 150 -21.05 -2.57 -9.51
CA VAL A 150 -19.72 -3.11 -9.87
C VAL A 150 -19.86 -3.94 -11.15
N ALA A 151 -18.99 -3.66 -12.12
CA ALA A 151 -18.88 -4.39 -13.38
C ALA A 151 -17.46 -4.96 -13.56
N SER A 152 -17.34 -5.99 -14.40
CA SER A 152 -16.06 -6.52 -14.85
C SER A 152 -16.16 -6.99 -16.31
N PRO A 153 -15.04 -7.08 -17.05
CA PRO A 153 -15.05 -7.52 -18.45
C PRO A 153 -15.89 -8.78 -18.71
N LEU A 154 -15.81 -9.77 -17.83
CA LEU A 154 -16.53 -11.05 -17.95
C LEU A 154 -17.81 -11.14 -17.11
N GLY A 155 -18.02 -10.21 -16.16
CA GLY A 155 -19.07 -10.33 -15.15
C GLY A 155 -18.78 -11.44 -14.13
N GLY A 156 -19.74 -11.71 -13.24
CA GLY A 156 -19.60 -12.73 -12.21
C GLY A 156 -18.66 -12.32 -11.08
N LYS A 157 -17.89 -13.26 -10.51
CA LYS A 157 -16.95 -13.00 -9.40
C LYS A 157 -15.52 -12.79 -9.95
N PRO A 158 -15.02 -11.55 -9.97
CA PRO A 158 -13.65 -11.26 -10.38
C PRO A 158 -12.64 -11.65 -9.28
N PRO A 159 -11.37 -11.87 -9.65
CA PRO A 159 -10.28 -12.11 -8.72
C PRO A 159 -9.89 -10.82 -7.98
N ILE A 160 -9.54 -10.97 -6.70
CA ILE A 160 -9.21 -9.88 -5.78
C ILE A 160 -7.78 -10.05 -5.27
N VAL A 161 -7.06 -8.94 -5.15
CA VAL A 161 -5.80 -8.85 -4.40
C VAL A 161 -6.11 -8.16 -3.06
N ILE A 162 -5.68 -8.81 -1.98
CA ILE A 162 -5.78 -8.31 -0.61
C ILE A 162 -4.35 -8.20 -0.08
N ASP A 163 -3.93 -6.98 0.24
CA ASP A 163 -2.66 -6.69 0.90
C ASP A 163 -2.94 -6.33 2.36
N ASP A 164 -2.81 -7.29 3.27
CA ASP A 164 -3.17 -7.07 4.68
C ASP A 164 -2.35 -5.93 5.34
N ASP A 165 -1.18 -5.58 4.78
CA ASP A 165 -0.31 -4.51 5.27
C ASP A 165 -0.86 -3.10 4.99
N ASP A 166 -1.79 -2.95 4.04
CA ASP A 166 -2.37 -1.65 3.61
C ASP A 166 -3.83 -1.44 4.05
N MET A 167 -4.46 -2.44 4.68
CA MET A 167 -5.87 -2.43 5.01
C MET A 167 -6.21 -1.66 6.29
N GLY A 168 -7.21 -0.78 6.19
CA GLY A 168 -7.78 -0.02 7.31
C GLY A 168 -9.22 -0.40 7.67
N GLN A 169 -9.82 0.37 8.58
CA GLN A 169 -11.18 0.15 9.08
C GLN A 169 -12.23 0.06 7.95
N PHE A 170 -12.09 0.89 6.91
CA PHE A 170 -12.97 0.89 5.75
C PHE A 170 -12.84 -0.39 4.94
N ASP A 171 -11.63 -0.91 4.77
CA ASP A 171 -11.36 -2.08 3.93
C ASP A 171 -11.94 -3.35 4.58
N TYR A 172 -11.74 -3.51 5.89
CA TYR A 172 -12.39 -4.60 6.64
C TYR A 172 -13.91 -4.44 6.71
N ALA A 173 -14.43 -3.21 6.86
CA ALA A 173 -15.87 -2.98 6.79
C ALA A 173 -16.46 -3.36 5.42
N PHE A 174 -15.72 -3.17 4.34
CA PHE A 174 -16.10 -3.61 2.99
C PHE A 174 -16.17 -5.14 2.88
N LEU A 175 -15.19 -5.86 3.43
CA LEU A 175 -15.21 -7.32 3.48
C LEU A 175 -16.39 -7.87 4.30
N ASN A 176 -16.83 -7.13 5.32
CA ASN A 176 -17.97 -7.48 6.17
C ASN A 176 -19.33 -6.94 5.69
N ASP A 177 -19.37 -6.14 4.61
CA ASP A 177 -20.61 -5.59 4.06
C ASP A 177 -21.23 -6.55 3.04
N SER A 178 -22.32 -7.22 3.44
CA SER A 178 -23.02 -8.17 2.57
C SER A 178 -23.51 -7.58 1.26
N ILE A 179 -23.84 -6.28 1.20
CA ILE A 179 -24.31 -5.63 -0.02
C ILE A 179 -23.13 -5.42 -0.97
N ALA A 180 -22.04 -4.86 -0.46
CA ALA A 180 -20.80 -4.67 -1.22
C ALA A 180 -20.27 -6.02 -1.74
N GLN A 181 -20.20 -7.03 -0.87
CA GLN A 181 -19.76 -8.39 -1.23
C GLN A 181 -20.69 -9.06 -2.24
N TYR A 182 -22.00 -8.82 -2.18
CA TYR A 182 -22.92 -9.32 -3.20
C TYR A 182 -22.60 -8.69 -4.57
N LYS A 183 -22.42 -7.36 -4.61
CA LYS A 183 -22.11 -6.64 -5.85
C LYS A 183 -20.76 -7.06 -6.46
N THR A 184 -19.73 -7.28 -5.64
CA THR A 184 -18.42 -7.76 -6.12
C THR A 184 -18.42 -9.24 -6.49
N SER A 185 -19.28 -10.07 -5.90
CA SER A 185 -19.43 -11.48 -6.31
C SER A 185 -20.32 -11.69 -7.54
N HIS A 186 -21.13 -10.68 -7.91
CA HIS A 186 -22.08 -10.72 -9.02
C HIS A 186 -21.92 -9.49 -9.92
N THR A 187 -20.69 -9.23 -10.36
CA THR A 187 -20.41 -8.06 -11.20
C THR A 187 -21.16 -8.15 -12.52
N ILE A 188 -21.62 -6.99 -13.00
CA ILE A 188 -22.25 -6.87 -14.31
C ILE A 188 -21.17 -7.08 -15.37
N ALA A 189 -21.39 -7.95 -16.35
CA ALA A 189 -20.49 -8.04 -17.50
C ALA A 189 -20.51 -6.69 -18.23
N VAL A 190 -19.34 -6.10 -18.54
CA VAL A 190 -19.28 -4.75 -19.13
C VAL A 190 -20.09 -4.64 -20.43
N ASN A 191 -20.18 -5.72 -21.21
CA ASN A 191 -21.00 -5.77 -22.43
C ASN A 191 -22.52 -5.63 -22.17
N ASN A 192 -22.97 -5.84 -20.93
CA ASN A 192 -24.37 -5.73 -20.52
C ASN A 192 -24.68 -4.41 -19.78
N VAL A 193 -23.67 -3.56 -19.59
CA VAL A 193 -23.83 -2.26 -18.93
C VAL A 193 -24.60 -1.30 -19.83
N LYS A 194 -25.64 -0.68 -19.27
CA LYS A 194 -26.33 0.47 -19.87
C LYS A 194 -25.70 1.74 -19.33
N ALA A 195 -24.81 2.32 -20.12
CA ALA A 195 -23.96 3.40 -19.64
C ALA A 195 -24.73 4.72 -19.41
N GLU A 196 -25.95 4.85 -19.90
CA GLU A 196 -26.88 5.93 -19.57
C GLU A 196 -27.36 5.91 -18.11
N ASP A 197 -27.38 4.76 -17.44
CA ASP A 197 -27.89 4.60 -16.06
C ASP A 197 -26.95 5.19 -14.99
N TYR A 198 -25.71 5.52 -15.37
CA TYR A 198 -24.67 6.01 -14.45
C TYR A 198 -24.24 7.45 -14.78
N GLN A 199 -23.88 8.20 -13.74
CA GLN A 199 -23.39 9.58 -13.86
C GLN A 199 -21.87 9.65 -14.02
N ALA A 200 -21.17 8.65 -13.51
CA ALA A 200 -19.73 8.52 -13.60
C ALA A 200 -19.33 7.05 -13.69
N ILE A 201 -18.12 6.83 -14.23
CA ILE A 201 -17.45 5.54 -14.25
C ILE A 201 -16.12 5.65 -13.51
N PHE A 202 -15.78 4.64 -12.73
CA PHE A 202 -14.53 4.54 -11.98
C PHE A 202 -13.84 3.22 -12.30
N PHE A 203 -12.62 3.28 -12.85
CA PHE A 203 -11.79 2.11 -13.11
C PHE A 203 -10.84 1.89 -11.94
N VAL A 204 -11.07 0.77 -11.24
CA VAL A 204 -10.19 0.27 -10.19
C VAL A 204 -8.92 -0.28 -10.85
N GLY A 205 -7.78 -0.11 -10.20
CA GLY A 205 -6.52 -0.73 -10.61
C GLY A 205 -6.40 -2.16 -10.11
N GLY A 206 -5.18 -2.53 -9.74
CA GLY A 206 -4.73 -3.91 -9.68
C GLY A 206 -4.16 -4.37 -11.02
N LYS A 207 -3.10 -5.18 -10.98
CA LYS A 207 -2.28 -5.52 -12.15
C LYS A 207 -3.05 -6.30 -13.22
N GLY A 208 -4.17 -6.95 -12.86
CA GLY A 208 -5.05 -7.62 -13.81
C GLY A 208 -5.61 -6.68 -14.89
N ALA A 209 -5.87 -5.42 -14.55
CA ALA A 209 -6.40 -4.40 -15.47
C ALA A 209 -5.54 -4.23 -16.73
N MET A 210 -4.23 -4.49 -16.63
CA MET A 210 -3.30 -4.40 -17.77
C MET A 210 -3.62 -5.39 -18.90
N PHE A 211 -4.32 -6.48 -18.60
CA PHE A 211 -4.53 -7.58 -19.54
C PHE A 211 -5.90 -7.56 -20.22
N ASP A 212 -6.93 -7.05 -19.55
CA ASP A 212 -8.31 -7.14 -20.05
C ASP A 212 -9.02 -5.79 -20.20
N PHE A 213 -8.45 -4.67 -19.74
CA PHE A 213 -9.02 -3.35 -20.02
C PHE A 213 -8.63 -2.78 -21.39
N PRO A 214 -7.35 -2.80 -21.82
CA PRO A 214 -6.90 -2.03 -22.99
C PRO A 214 -7.61 -2.39 -24.29
N GLU A 215 -7.92 -3.67 -24.51
CA GLU A 215 -8.50 -4.18 -25.77
C GLU A 215 -10.02 -4.39 -25.69
N ASN A 216 -10.65 -4.15 -24.53
CA ASN A 216 -12.08 -4.34 -24.36
C ASN A 216 -12.88 -3.22 -25.05
N LYS A 217 -13.63 -3.58 -26.10
CA LYS A 217 -14.38 -2.61 -26.90
C LYS A 217 -15.52 -1.93 -26.15
N ALA A 218 -16.23 -2.66 -25.29
CA ALA A 218 -17.29 -2.04 -24.48
C ALA A 218 -16.71 -1.01 -23.48
N ILE A 219 -15.56 -1.29 -22.87
CA ILE A 219 -14.84 -0.28 -22.07
C ILE A 219 -14.47 0.93 -22.93
N GLN A 220 -13.86 0.71 -24.10
CA GLN A 220 -13.47 1.80 -25.00
C GLN A 220 -14.67 2.67 -25.39
N ASP A 221 -15.80 2.06 -25.72
CA ASP A 221 -17.03 2.75 -26.13
C ASP A 221 -17.65 3.56 -24.98
N ILE A 222 -17.72 2.98 -23.77
CA ILE A 222 -18.24 3.68 -22.59
C ILE A 222 -17.36 4.88 -22.25
N VAL A 223 -16.04 4.71 -22.22
CA VAL A 223 -15.10 5.80 -21.92
C VAL A 223 -15.21 6.91 -22.97
N LYS A 224 -15.24 6.54 -24.27
CA LYS A 224 -15.42 7.50 -25.36
C LYS A 224 -16.71 8.29 -25.19
N MET A 225 -17.82 7.60 -24.97
CA MET A 225 -19.13 8.23 -24.79
C MET A 225 -19.11 9.19 -23.59
N TYR A 226 -18.61 8.73 -22.44
CA TYR A 226 -18.59 9.53 -21.22
C TYR A 226 -17.74 10.78 -21.36
N TYR A 227 -16.55 10.62 -21.95
CA TYR A 227 -15.67 11.75 -22.17
C TYR A 227 -16.33 12.81 -23.06
N GLN A 228 -16.93 12.39 -24.18
CA GLN A 228 -17.57 13.30 -25.14
C GLN A 228 -18.89 13.90 -24.64
N SER A 229 -19.55 13.28 -23.66
CA SER A 229 -20.79 13.77 -23.05
C SER A 229 -20.57 14.46 -21.71
N ASP A 230 -19.35 14.93 -21.41
CA ASP A 230 -18.96 15.59 -20.17
C ASP A 230 -19.27 14.80 -18.88
N LYS A 231 -19.45 13.47 -18.96
CA LYS A 231 -19.60 12.58 -17.80
C LYS A 231 -18.25 12.25 -17.19
N VAL A 232 -18.20 12.03 -15.88
CA VAL A 232 -16.93 11.85 -15.15
C VAL A 232 -16.34 10.47 -15.38
N VAL A 233 -15.06 10.42 -15.73
CA VAL A 233 -14.25 9.21 -15.85
C VAL A 233 -13.14 9.25 -14.80
N GLY A 234 -13.18 8.32 -13.86
CA GLY A 234 -12.18 8.13 -12.82
C GLY A 234 -11.32 6.90 -13.09
N ALA A 235 -10.02 6.94 -12.82
CA ALA A 235 -9.18 5.74 -12.86
C ALA A 235 -7.94 5.85 -11.95
N VAL A 236 -7.61 4.81 -11.20
CA VAL A 236 -6.47 4.82 -10.26
C VAL A 236 -5.48 3.68 -10.51
N CYS A 237 -4.19 3.90 -10.22
CA CYS A 237 -3.15 2.87 -10.28
C CYS A 237 -3.00 2.27 -11.68
N HIS A 238 -3.38 1.01 -11.89
CA HIS A 238 -3.44 0.36 -13.20
C HIS A 238 -4.76 0.56 -13.95
N GLY A 239 -5.80 1.08 -13.28
CA GLY A 239 -7.10 1.38 -13.86
C GLY A 239 -7.04 2.26 -15.12
N PRO A 240 -6.11 3.25 -15.24
CA PRO A 240 -5.87 4.00 -16.48
C PRO A 240 -5.54 3.14 -17.73
N ALA A 241 -5.26 1.83 -17.58
CA ALA A 241 -5.20 0.88 -18.70
C ALA A 241 -6.49 0.90 -19.55
N ALA A 242 -7.65 1.22 -18.95
CA ALA A 242 -8.92 1.41 -19.65
C ALA A 242 -8.93 2.57 -20.66
N LEU A 243 -7.99 3.50 -20.56
CA LEU A 243 -7.92 4.70 -21.39
C LEU A 243 -7.01 4.51 -22.62
N VAL A 244 -6.17 3.47 -22.62
CA VAL A 244 -5.01 3.32 -23.52
C VAL A 244 -5.37 3.34 -25.00
N ASN A 245 -6.45 2.65 -25.41
CA ASN A 245 -6.82 2.51 -26.82
C ASN A 245 -8.15 3.21 -27.14
N VAL A 246 -8.52 4.23 -26.38
CA VAL A 246 -9.75 4.99 -26.64
C VAL A 246 -9.49 6.03 -27.73
N THR A 247 -10.20 5.89 -28.85
CA THR A 247 -10.19 6.85 -29.96
C THR A 247 -11.53 7.57 -30.00
N LEU A 248 -11.50 8.90 -30.06
CA LEU A 248 -12.68 9.76 -30.12
C LEU A 248 -13.30 9.76 -31.53
N ASP A 249 -14.52 10.27 -31.67
CA ASP A 249 -15.22 10.32 -32.96
C ASP A 249 -14.52 11.21 -34.00
N ASN A 250 -13.63 12.11 -33.56
CA ASN A 250 -12.77 12.91 -34.44
C ASN A 250 -11.48 12.18 -34.90
N GLY A 251 -11.32 10.90 -34.55
CA GLY A 251 -10.18 10.07 -34.90
C GLY A 251 -8.92 10.25 -34.04
N ARG A 252 -8.93 11.17 -33.06
CA ARG A 252 -7.80 11.40 -32.15
C ARG A 252 -7.86 10.48 -30.94
N HIS A 253 -6.70 10.19 -30.34
CA HIS A 253 -6.65 9.49 -29.06
C HIS A 253 -7.23 10.36 -27.94
N LEU A 254 -8.00 9.76 -27.03
CA LEU A 254 -8.55 10.42 -25.85
C LEU A 254 -7.46 11.16 -25.05
N LEU A 255 -6.31 10.50 -24.89
CA LEU A 255 -5.21 10.94 -24.04
C LEU A 255 -4.38 12.07 -24.65
N GLU A 256 -4.61 12.43 -25.92
CA GLU A 256 -3.80 13.43 -26.58
C GLU A 256 -3.91 14.80 -25.87
N ASN A 257 -2.77 15.31 -25.42
CA ASN A 257 -2.63 16.52 -24.60
C ASN A 257 -3.47 16.50 -23.31
N LYS A 258 -3.72 15.33 -22.72
CA LYS A 258 -4.36 15.21 -21.40
C LYS A 258 -3.33 15.06 -20.31
N THR A 259 -3.49 15.81 -19.23
CA THR A 259 -2.68 15.61 -18.03
C THR A 259 -3.23 14.45 -17.22
N ILE A 260 -2.45 13.38 -17.05
CA ILE A 260 -2.89 12.18 -16.33
C ILE A 260 -1.80 11.65 -15.39
N SER A 261 -2.23 10.89 -14.38
CA SER A 261 -1.36 10.11 -13.50
C SER A 261 -1.83 8.66 -13.45
N SER A 262 -0.90 7.71 -13.43
CA SER A 262 -1.16 6.28 -13.24
C SER A 262 -0.01 5.67 -12.46
N PHE A 263 -0.06 4.37 -12.18
CA PHE A 263 1.07 3.67 -11.59
C PHE A 263 2.31 3.89 -12.45
N THR A 264 3.41 4.25 -11.81
CA THR A 264 4.62 4.68 -12.50
C THR A 264 5.51 3.51 -12.84
N ASN A 265 6.33 3.63 -13.88
CA ASN A 265 7.35 2.63 -14.20
C ASN A 265 8.30 2.40 -13.03
N LYS A 266 8.62 3.45 -12.27
CA LYS A 266 9.50 3.35 -11.11
C LYS A 266 8.88 2.51 -9.99
N GLU A 267 7.58 2.67 -9.74
CA GLU A 267 6.85 1.86 -8.78
C GLU A 267 6.73 0.41 -9.27
N GLU A 268 6.46 0.21 -10.56
CA GLU A 268 6.33 -1.13 -11.15
C GLU A 268 7.64 -1.91 -11.08
N LEU A 269 8.73 -1.34 -11.59
CA LEU A 269 10.03 -2.03 -11.66
C LEU A 269 10.67 -2.22 -10.29
N LEU A 270 10.23 -1.49 -9.26
CA LEU A 270 10.63 -1.75 -7.88
C LEU A 270 9.94 -3.00 -7.31
N LEU A 271 8.68 -3.24 -7.66
CA LEU A 271 7.90 -4.39 -7.18
C LEU A 271 8.12 -5.65 -8.04
N ILE A 272 8.21 -5.46 -9.35
CA ILE A 272 8.37 -6.51 -10.35
C ILE A 272 9.50 -6.07 -11.31
N PRO A 273 10.77 -6.39 -10.99
CA PRO A 273 11.90 -6.01 -11.84
C PRO A 273 11.77 -6.52 -13.29
N GLU A 274 11.07 -7.64 -13.50
CA GLU A 274 10.85 -8.25 -14.81
C GLU A 274 9.52 -7.82 -15.47
N ALA A 275 8.87 -6.74 -15.02
CA ALA A 275 7.54 -6.32 -15.48
C ALA A 275 7.45 -6.18 -17.01
N GLU A 276 8.50 -5.67 -17.67
CA GLU A 276 8.58 -5.53 -19.13
C GLU A 276 8.40 -6.85 -19.89
N SER A 277 8.73 -7.99 -19.26
CA SER A 277 8.59 -9.31 -19.86
C SER A 277 7.25 -9.98 -19.54
N ILE A 278 6.54 -9.51 -18.51
CA ILE A 278 5.30 -10.12 -18.02
C ILE A 278 4.07 -9.36 -18.56
N PHE A 279 4.15 -8.04 -18.56
CA PHE A 279 3.04 -7.18 -18.96
C PHE A 279 3.04 -6.95 -20.47
N PRO A 280 1.86 -6.72 -21.07
CA PRO A 280 1.78 -6.39 -22.50
C PRO A 280 2.50 -5.07 -22.83
N PHE A 281 2.63 -4.16 -21.85
CA PHE A 281 3.37 -2.91 -21.92
C PHE A 281 3.56 -2.35 -20.51
N LEU A 282 4.49 -1.40 -20.36
CA LEU A 282 4.54 -0.55 -19.16
C LEU A 282 3.51 0.59 -19.27
N LEU A 283 2.68 0.75 -18.25
CA LEU A 283 1.49 1.61 -18.32
C LEU A 283 1.84 3.08 -18.58
N GLN A 284 2.79 3.66 -17.83
CA GLN A 284 3.20 5.05 -17.99
C GLN A 284 3.73 5.32 -19.41
N ASP A 285 4.57 4.43 -19.96
CA ASP A 285 5.10 4.57 -21.31
C ASP A 285 4.00 4.49 -22.37
N LYS A 286 3.09 3.52 -22.22
CA LYS A 286 2.00 3.33 -23.16
C LYS A 286 1.05 4.53 -23.15
N LEU A 287 0.71 5.08 -21.98
CA LEU A 287 -0.14 6.27 -21.88
C LEU A 287 0.55 7.49 -22.51
N ALA A 288 1.85 7.70 -22.26
CA ALA A 288 2.63 8.77 -22.86
C ALA A 288 2.71 8.63 -24.40
N ALA A 289 2.88 7.40 -24.91
CA ALA A 289 2.87 7.12 -26.34
C ALA A 289 1.53 7.45 -27.02
N GLN A 290 0.42 7.47 -26.27
CA GLN A 290 -0.90 7.90 -26.74
C GLN A 290 -1.13 9.42 -26.62
N GLY A 291 -0.07 10.18 -26.32
CA GLY A 291 -0.08 11.64 -26.26
C GLY A 291 -0.42 12.23 -24.90
N ALA A 292 -0.47 11.42 -23.83
CA ALA A 292 -0.67 11.91 -22.48
C ALA A 292 0.52 12.76 -21.99
N GLN A 293 0.20 13.83 -21.26
CA GLN A 293 1.15 14.58 -20.45
C GLN A 293 1.21 13.93 -19.07
N PHE A 294 2.18 13.04 -18.88
CA PHE A 294 2.30 12.27 -17.64
C PHE A 294 2.73 13.14 -16.47
N ASN A 295 1.91 13.19 -15.43
CA ASN A 295 2.11 14.00 -14.23
C ASN A 295 2.55 13.12 -13.06
N GLU A 296 3.83 12.76 -13.06
CA GLU A 296 4.42 11.88 -12.05
C GLU A 296 4.51 12.57 -10.68
N GLY A 297 4.02 11.91 -9.64
CA GLY A 297 4.24 12.26 -8.24
C GLY A 297 5.40 11.47 -7.63
N ALA A 298 5.77 11.81 -6.40
CA ALA A 298 6.72 10.99 -5.66
C ALA A 298 6.16 9.57 -5.48
N MET A 299 7.03 8.58 -5.61
CA MET A 299 6.71 7.16 -5.49
C MET A 299 5.95 6.85 -4.20
N TYR A 300 4.85 6.10 -4.34
CA TYR A 300 3.93 5.69 -3.28
C TYR A 300 3.33 6.83 -2.45
N LEU A 301 3.31 8.06 -2.99
CA LEU A 301 2.57 9.17 -2.40
C LEU A 301 1.30 9.49 -3.20
N ASN A 302 0.38 10.20 -2.55
CA ASN A 302 -0.84 10.70 -3.18
C ASN A 302 -0.51 11.64 -4.35
N LYS A 303 -1.03 11.29 -5.52
CA LYS A 303 -0.99 12.10 -6.73
C LYS A 303 -2.25 11.88 -7.55
N VAL A 304 -2.98 12.96 -7.79
CA VAL A 304 -4.18 13.00 -8.63
C VAL A 304 -3.99 14.03 -9.74
N SER A 305 -4.37 13.65 -10.96
CA SER A 305 -4.50 14.55 -12.11
C SER A 305 -5.96 14.73 -12.45
N HIS A 306 -6.34 15.97 -12.76
CA HIS A 306 -7.71 16.34 -13.10
C HIS A 306 -7.68 17.21 -14.37
N ASP A 307 -8.16 16.64 -15.48
CA ASP A 307 -8.22 17.30 -16.78
C ASP A 307 -9.65 17.17 -17.31
N LYS A 308 -10.41 18.28 -17.27
CA LYS A 308 -11.85 18.32 -17.56
C LYS A 308 -12.62 17.27 -16.74
N ASN A 309 -13.31 16.34 -17.39
CA ASN A 309 -14.07 15.26 -16.77
C ASN A 309 -13.24 13.98 -16.56
N LEU A 310 -11.93 14.00 -16.82
CA LEU A 310 -11.02 12.89 -16.55
C LEU A 310 -10.25 13.12 -15.24
N VAL A 311 -10.45 12.22 -14.26
CA VAL A 311 -9.77 12.24 -12.96
C VAL A 311 -8.94 10.97 -12.83
N THR A 312 -7.63 11.09 -12.71
CA THR A 312 -6.74 9.92 -12.63
C THR A 312 -5.83 9.98 -11.41
N GLY A 313 -5.44 8.82 -10.87
CA GLY A 313 -4.69 8.71 -9.62
C GLY A 313 -3.52 7.75 -9.78
N GLN A 314 -2.38 8.10 -9.21
CA GLN A 314 -1.13 7.35 -9.41
C GLN A 314 -1.14 5.95 -8.81
N ASN A 315 -1.60 5.77 -7.57
CA ASN A 315 -1.44 4.52 -6.82
C ASN A 315 -2.56 4.39 -5.75
N PRO A 316 -2.63 3.31 -4.96
CA PRO A 316 -3.70 3.13 -3.97
C PRO A 316 -3.89 4.31 -3.01
N TRP A 317 -2.81 5.01 -2.67
CA TRP A 317 -2.83 6.18 -1.79
C TRP A 317 -3.51 7.41 -2.39
N SER A 318 -3.74 7.43 -3.71
CA SER A 318 -4.48 8.48 -4.39
C SER A 318 -6.00 8.29 -4.34
N THR A 319 -6.49 7.12 -3.95
CA THR A 319 -7.91 6.73 -4.09
C THR A 319 -8.87 7.67 -3.39
N TRP A 320 -8.59 8.06 -2.15
CA TRP A 320 -9.44 8.97 -1.37
C TRP A 320 -9.61 10.32 -2.08
N THR A 321 -8.49 10.97 -2.40
CA THR A 321 -8.48 12.29 -3.06
C THR A 321 -9.09 12.21 -4.47
N LEU A 322 -8.86 11.11 -5.19
CA LEU A 322 -9.45 10.89 -6.51
C LEU A 322 -10.97 10.79 -6.44
N ALA A 323 -11.51 9.94 -5.56
CA ALA A 323 -12.96 9.74 -5.45
C ALA A 323 -13.66 11.03 -4.98
N GLU A 324 -13.05 11.77 -4.04
CA GLU A 324 -13.56 13.08 -3.62
C GLU A 324 -13.52 14.11 -4.75
N THR A 325 -12.50 14.06 -5.62
CA THR A 325 -12.39 14.92 -6.80
C THR A 325 -13.46 14.56 -7.84
N MET A 326 -13.79 13.29 -8.00
CA MET A 326 -14.93 12.88 -8.84
C MET A 326 -16.27 13.39 -8.30
N VAL A 327 -16.49 13.33 -6.98
CA VAL A 327 -17.70 13.90 -6.35
C VAL A 327 -17.79 15.42 -6.61
N LYS A 328 -16.67 16.14 -6.53
CA LYS A 328 -16.59 17.56 -6.92
C LYS A 328 -16.93 17.78 -8.39
N GLN A 329 -16.39 16.96 -9.28
CA GLN A 329 -16.62 17.05 -10.72
C GLN A 329 -18.08 16.75 -11.09
N LEU A 330 -18.78 15.94 -10.28
CA LEU A 330 -20.23 15.73 -10.37
C LEU A 330 -21.07 16.91 -9.83
N GLY A 331 -20.43 17.99 -9.37
CA GLY A 331 -21.11 19.22 -8.92
C GLY A 331 -21.45 19.24 -7.43
N TYR A 332 -20.88 18.34 -6.62
CA TYR A 332 -21.17 18.26 -5.19
C TYR A 332 -19.95 18.53 -4.32
N THR A 333 -20.14 19.20 -3.18
CA THR A 333 -19.11 19.26 -2.14
C THR A 333 -18.99 17.90 -1.46
N PRO A 334 -17.81 17.25 -1.42
CA PRO A 334 -17.65 15.98 -0.73
C PRO A 334 -17.98 16.11 0.75
N LYS A 335 -18.73 15.14 1.26
CA LYS A 335 -19.00 14.98 2.68
C LYS A 335 -17.66 14.91 3.42
N TYR A 336 -17.56 15.69 4.49
CA TYR A 336 -16.38 15.71 5.34
C TYR A 336 -16.10 14.32 5.94
N ARG A 337 -14.86 13.88 5.83
CA ARG A 337 -14.30 12.70 6.51
C ARG A 337 -13.12 13.14 7.36
N GLU A 338 -12.93 12.49 8.50
CA GLU A 338 -11.67 12.62 9.23
C GLU A 338 -10.53 12.01 8.41
N ILE A 339 -9.49 12.80 8.19
CA ILE A 339 -8.28 12.37 7.47
C ILE A 339 -7.55 11.34 8.33
N THR A 340 -7.20 10.19 7.73
CA THR A 340 -6.56 9.07 8.43
C THR A 340 -5.12 9.39 8.84
N GLY A 341 -4.58 8.59 9.75
CA GLY A 341 -3.16 8.64 10.10
C GLY A 341 -2.25 8.40 8.89
N GLU A 342 -2.67 7.51 8.00
CA GLU A 342 -1.95 7.18 6.76
C GLU A 342 -1.89 8.39 5.82
N GLU A 343 -3.03 9.02 5.55
CA GLU A 343 -3.08 10.24 4.72
C GLU A 343 -2.26 11.39 5.31
N ASN A 344 -2.27 11.55 6.65
CA ASN A 344 -1.41 12.53 7.31
C ASN A 344 0.08 12.17 7.18
N ALA A 345 0.45 10.88 7.26
CA ALA A 345 1.82 10.43 7.05
C ALA A 345 2.29 10.66 5.61
N LEU A 346 1.44 10.40 4.61
CA LEU A 346 1.70 10.73 3.21
C LEU A 346 1.90 12.23 3.02
N LYS A 347 1.12 13.07 3.72
CA LYS A 347 1.31 14.52 3.67
C LYS A 347 2.66 14.94 4.25
N VAL A 348 3.07 14.33 5.36
CA VAL A 348 4.41 14.54 5.95
C VAL A 348 5.50 14.13 4.96
N LEU A 349 5.36 13.01 4.27
CA LEU A 349 6.30 12.55 3.25
C LEU A 349 6.33 13.48 2.03
N GLU A 350 5.19 14.00 1.59
CA GLU A 350 5.15 14.98 0.49
C GLU A 350 5.90 16.27 0.88
N ILE A 351 5.72 16.78 2.10
CA ILE A 351 6.47 17.93 2.62
C ILE A 351 7.96 17.59 2.75
N TYR A 352 8.31 16.35 3.11
CA TYR A 352 9.69 15.88 3.12
C TYR A 352 10.32 15.95 1.72
N GLU A 353 9.65 15.43 0.69
CA GLU A 353 10.18 15.44 -0.68
C GLU A 353 10.32 16.86 -1.24
N THR A 354 9.39 17.76 -0.92
CA THR A 354 9.32 19.10 -1.51
C THR A 354 10.07 20.17 -0.71
N GLN A 355 10.16 20.04 0.61
CA GLN A 355 10.68 21.07 1.53
C GLN A 355 11.69 20.53 2.55
N GLY A 356 11.95 19.22 2.56
CA GLY A 356 12.98 18.59 3.38
C GLY A 356 12.56 18.24 4.81
N SER A 357 13.45 17.53 5.51
CA SER A 357 13.23 16.94 6.84
C SER A 357 12.78 17.96 7.90
N LYS A 358 13.33 19.17 7.88
CA LYS A 358 13.00 20.20 8.88
C LYS A 358 11.50 20.57 8.83
N LYS A 359 10.98 20.84 7.62
CA LYS A 359 9.56 21.18 7.43
C LYS A 359 8.63 20.00 7.70
N ALA A 360 9.05 18.79 7.36
CA ALA A 360 8.29 17.59 7.69
C ALA A 360 8.17 17.40 9.22
N LYS A 361 9.24 17.64 9.99
CA LYS A 361 9.20 17.59 11.46
C LYS A 361 8.31 18.67 12.06
N GLU A 362 8.40 19.91 11.57
CA GLU A 362 7.50 20.99 11.98
C GLU A 362 6.02 20.61 11.77
N LEU A 363 5.69 19.96 10.65
CA LEU A 363 4.33 19.48 10.38
C LEU A 363 3.90 18.36 11.34
N ILE A 364 4.77 17.39 11.61
CA ILE A 364 4.52 16.33 12.60
C ILE A 364 4.16 16.94 13.97
N GLU A 365 4.90 17.95 14.42
CA GLU A 365 4.61 18.63 15.69
C GLU A 365 3.26 19.34 15.67
N ILE A 366 2.91 20.02 14.59
CA ILE A 366 1.60 20.66 14.43
C ILE A 366 0.49 19.61 14.52
N MET A 367 0.59 18.53 13.74
CA MET A 367 -0.43 17.47 13.69
C MET A 367 -0.59 16.77 15.04
N LEU A 368 0.49 16.22 15.61
CA LEU A 368 0.41 15.39 16.81
C LEU A 368 0.18 16.20 18.10
N VAL A 369 0.79 17.38 18.22
CA VAL A 369 0.78 18.14 19.49
C VAL A 369 -0.30 19.22 19.50
N LYS A 370 -0.44 20.00 18.42
CA LYS A 370 -1.36 21.15 18.39
C LYS A 370 -2.77 20.75 17.95
N GLU A 371 -2.87 19.90 16.95
CA GLU A 371 -4.16 19.54 16.33
C GLU A 371 -4.70 18.19 16.80
N ASN A 372 -3.89 17.41 17.54
CA ASN A 372 -4.24 16.06 18.00
C ASN A 372 -4.69 15.13 16.84
N ARG A 373 -4.06 15.27 15.68
CA ARG A 373 -4.28 14.43 14.49
C ARG A 373 -3.25 13.31 14.44
N PRO A 374 -3.65 12.06 14.15
CA PRO A 374 -2.72 10.94 14.07
C PRO A 374 -1.80 11.07 12.86
N VAL A 375 -0.57 10.56 12.99
CA VAL A 375 0.38 10.39 11.90
C VAL A 375 0.87 8.94 11.95
N ASP A 376 0.59 8.18 10.89
CA ASP A 376 0.96 6.77 10.84
C ASP A 376 2.49 6.63 10.73
N ARG A 377 3.09 6.05 11.79
CA ARG A 377 4.54 5.85 11.88
C ARG A 377 5.02 4.66 11.04
N LEU A 378 4.17 3.67 10.79
CA LEU A 378 4.51 2.53 9.94
C LEU A 378 4.72 3.01 8.51
N ILE A 379 3.86 3.89 7.98
CA ILE A 379 4.03 4.48 6.65
C ILE A 379 5.35 5.25 6.52
N LEU A 380 5.72 6.06 7.52
CA LEU A 380 7.01 6.76 7.53
C LEU A 380 8.20 5.77 7.54
N ALA A 381 8.08 4.70 8.33
CA ALA A 381 9.10 3.66 8.46
C ALA A 381 9.25 2.87 7.15
N SER A 382 8.16 2.46 6.52
CA SER A 382 8.16 1.74 5.23
C SER A 382 8.84 2.55 4.13
N HIS A 383 8.61 3.87 4.07
CA HIS A 383 9.31 4.74 3.13
C HIS A 383 10.83 4.82 3.39
N SER A 384 11.27 4.66 4.63
CA SER A 384 12.70 4.55 4.94
C SER A 384 13.32 3.26 4.40
N VAL A 385 12.56 2.16 4.40
CA VAL A 385 12.98 0.87 3.82
C VAL A 385 13.00 0.96 2.30
N ILE A 386 11.96 1.52 1.68
CA ILE A 386 11.91 1.78 0.23
C ILE A 386 13.13 2.62 -0.21
N ALA A 387 13.47 3.68 0.52
CA ALA A 387 14.65 4.48 0.22
C ALA A 387 15.95 3.66 0.31
N ALA A 388 16.08 2.75 1.28
CA ALA A 388 17.23 1.86 1.40
C ALA A 388 17.31 0.85 0.24
N MET A 389 16.18 0.24 -0.15
CA MET A 389 16.09 -0.68 -1.30
C MET A 389 16.51 0.00 -2.60
N GLN A 390 16.23 1.31 -2.74
CA GLN A 390 16.69 2.13 -3.86
C GLN A 390 18.16 2.58 -3.76
N GLY A 391 18.92 2.14 -2.76
CA GLY A 391 20.30 2.57 -2.52
C GLY A 391 20.44 4.00 -1.98
N LYS A 392 19.35 4.68 -1.62
CA LYS A 392 19.33 6.06 -1.11
C LYS A 392 19.53 6.08 0.40
N ILE A 393 20.70 5.64 0.86
CA ILE A 393 21.01 5.45 2.29
C ILE A 393 20.82 6.73 3.12
N GLY A 394 21.26 7.89 2.62
CA GLY A 394 21.05 9.17 3.33
C GLY A 394 19.57 9.54 3.52
N LYS A 395 18.74 9.27 2.50
CA LYS A 395 17.28 9.47 2.57
C LYS A 395 16.65 8.49 3.55
N SER A 396 17.09 7.23 3.55
CA SER A 396 16.63 6.23 4.51
C SER A 396 16.84 6.69 5.96
N PHE A 397 18.07 7.09 6.34
CA PHE A 397 18.34 7.60 7.70
C PHE A 397 17.53 8.86 8.05
N SER A 398 17.35 9.76 7.09
CA SER A 398 16.52 10.96 7.27
C SER A 398 15.05 10.62 7.58
N LEU A 399 14.48 9.63 6.88
CA LEU A 399 13.12 9.13 7.09
C LEU A 399 12.97 8.32 8.40
N ILE A 400 13.98 7.54 8.79
CA ILE A 400 14.07 6.95 10.13
C ILE A 400 14.02 8.06 11.19
N GLY A 401 14.72 9.17 10.95
CA GLY A 401 14.69 10.36 11.79
C GLY A 401 13.30 11.02 11.89
N LEU A 402 12.48 10.97 10.83
CA LEU A 402 11.07 11.41 10.89
C LEU A 402 10.23 10.44 11.73
N THR A 403 10.39 9.14 11.51
CA THR A 403 9.68 8.09 12.26
C THR A 403 9.97 8.20 13.77
N SER A 404 11.25 8.33 14.13
CA SER A 404 11.67 8.55 15.51
C SER A 404 11.14 9.86 16.09
N HIS A 405 11.07 10.93 15.28
CA HIS A 405 10.53 12.21 15.72
C HIS A 405 9.02 12.10 15.98
N ALA A 406 8.26 11.48 15.08
CA ALA A 406 6.84 11.20 15.28
C ALA A 406 6.60 10.41 16.57
N LYS A 407 7.36 9.31 16.80
CA LYS A 407 7.28 8.55 18.06
C LYS A 407 7.50 9.43 19.29
N SER A 408 8.48 10.35 19.26
CA SER A 408 8.77 11.22 20.40
C SER A 408 7.68 12.27 20.69
N LYS A 409 6.81 12.54 19.72
CA LYS A 409 5.73 13.54 19.80
C LYS A 409 4.35 12.91 20.01
N SER A 410 4.18 11.65 19.64
CA SER A 410 3.03 10.85 20.05
C SER A 410 2.97 10.82 21.58
N LYS A 411 1.82 11.19 22.16
CA LYS A 411 1.56 10.92 23.57
C LYS A 411 1.57 9.39 23.73
N ASN A 412 2.29 8.87 24.73
CA ASN A 412 2.34 7.44 25.04
C ASN A 412 0.95 6.82 25.03
#